data_AF-A0A2E8S829-F1
#
_entry.id   AF-A0A2E8S829-F1
#
_cell.length_a   1.000
_cell.length_b   1.000
_cell.length_c   1.000
_cell.angle_alpha   90.00
_cell.angle_beta   90.00
_cell.angle_gamma   90.00
#
_symmetry.space_group_name_H-M   'P 1'
#
loop_
_entity.id
_entity.type
_entity.pdbx_description
1 polymer ?
#
loop_
_entity_poly.entity_id
_entity_poly.type
_entity_poly.pdbx_seq_one_letter_code
_entity_poly.pdbx_strand_id
1 'polypeptide(L)'
;MNDYYFQFILKKLKKDVIVTLNENENIQNIENINDIITDEVNIYFRTNEITFKGEGEENEKIKQSKTHLYRDRTQYKDRKNMCKARVWNCGMGGQCSRKGIMDGFCKGHAEPKNGPGKEEWWLGTIDKPRPRNPVNHTGKIHIWID
;
A
#
# COMPACT_ATOMS: atom_id res chain seq x y z
N MET A 1 3.88 1.91 -12.48
CA MET A 1 2.52 2.50 -12.65
C MET A 1 2.19 2.51 -14.14
N ASN A 2 0.93 2.37 -14.56
CA ASN A 2 0.58 2.49 -15.99
C ASN A 2 0.80 3.95 -16.44
N ASP A 3 1.42 4.15 -17.63
CA ASP A 3 1.84 5.45 -18.14
C ASP A 3 0.68 6.46 -18.23
N TYR A 4 -0.51 6.02 -18.65
CA TYR A 4 -1.71 6.87 -18.69
C TYR A 4 -2.03 7.46 -17.31
N TYR A 5 -2.05 6.62 -16.26
CA TYR A 5 -2.33 7.09 -14.91
C TYR A 5 -1.21 7.96 -14.35
N PHE A 6 0.05 7.64 -14.69
CA PHE A 6 1.19 8.48 -14.32
C PHE A 6 1.06 9.89 -14.91
N GLN A 7 0.82 10.01 -16.22
CA GLN A 7 0.64 11.30 -16.89
C GLN A 7 -0.59 12.05 -16.36
N PHE A 8 -1.68 11.34 -16.07
CA PHE A 8 -2.88 11.92 -15.48
C PHE A 8 -2.60 12.55 -14.11
N ILE A 9 -1.93 11.81 -13.22
CA ILE A 9 -1.56 12.30 -11.88
C ILE A 9 -0.57 13.45 -11.99
N LEU A 10 0.43 13.34 -12.86
CA LEU A 10 1.43 14.40 -13.08
C LEU A 10 0.78 15.70 -13.54
N LYS A 11 -0.16 15.63 -14.50
CA LYS A 11 -0.91 16.79 -14.99
C LYS A 11 -1.76 17.41 -13.89
N LYS A 12 -2.40 16.58 -13.06
CA LYS A 12 -3.21 17.04 -11.92
C LYS A 12 -2.33 17.74 -10.87
N LEU A 13 -1.22 17.11 -10.47
CA LEU A 13 -0.25 17.68 -9.53
C LEU A 13 0.26 19.05 -10.00
N LYS A 14 0.64 19.16 -11.28
CA LYS A 14 1.09 20.43 -11.86
C LYS A 14 0.03 21.53 -11.74
N LYS A 15 -1.22 21.20 -12.07
CA LYS A 15 -2.35 22.14 -11.94
C LYS A 15 -2.53 22.59 -10.50
N ASP A 16 -2.46 21.66 -9.56
CA ASP A 16 -2.68 21.93 -8.13
C ASP A 16 -1.57 22.83 -7.58
N VAL A 17 -0.30 22.60 -7.96
CA VAL A 17 0.82 23.48 -7.59
C VAL A 17 0.61 24.92 -8.08
N ILE A 18 0.20 25.12 -9.33
CA ILE A 18 -0.04 26.47 -9.89
C ILE A 18 -1.15 27.16 -9.11
N VAL A 19 -2.27 26.46 -8.86
CA VAL A 19 -3.41 27.02 -8.09
C VAL A 19 -2.95 27.42 -6.69
N THR A 20 -2.27 26.53 -5.97
CA THR A 20 -1.80 26.80 -4.61
C THR A 20 -0.82 27.99 -4.54
N LEU A 21 0.06 28.15 -5.54
CA LEU A 21 0.99 29.28 -5.57
C LEU A 21 0.29 30.60 -5.89
N ASN A 22 -0.70 30.60 -6.79
CA ASN A 22 -1.46 31.79 -7.16
C ASN A 22 -2.44 32.24 -6.05
N GLU A 23 -2.92 31.31 -5.22
CA GLU A 23 -3.76 31.59 -4.05
C GLU A 23 -2.98 32.24 -2.89
N ASN A 24 -1.65 32.33 -2.98
CA ASN A 24 -0.84 32.93 -1.93
C ASN A 24 -0.95 34.47 -1.94
N GLU A 25 -1.70 35.01 -0.98
CA GLU A 25 -1.98 36.45 -0.82
C GLU A 25 -0.72 37.32 -0.72
N ASN A 26 0.42 36.75 -0.31
CA ASN A 26 1.67 37.50 -0.16
C ASN A 26 2.30 37.94 -1.48
N ILE A 27 1.85 37.39 -2.63
CA ILE A 27 2.51 37.54 -3.93
C ILE A 27 1.62 38.22 -4.98
N GLN A 28 0.35 38.49 -4.66
CA GLN A 28 -0.65 38.99 -5.62
C GLN A 28 -0.43 40.44 -6.10
N ASN A 29 0.47 41.19 -5.46
CA ASN A 29 0.78 42.57 -5.82
C ASN A 29 1.86 42.70 -6.92
N ILE A 30 2.40 41.58 -7.42
CA ILE A 30 3.42 41.58 -8.46
C ILE A 30 2.74 41.48 -9.84
N GLU A 31 3.05 42.42 -10.72
CA GLU A 31 2.58 42.41 -12.10
C GLU A 31 3.09 41.15 -12.83
N ASN A 32 2.21 40.47 -13.58
CA ASN A 32 2.50 39.24 -14.32
C ASN A 32 2.96 38.05 -13.45
N ILE A 33 2.71 38.06 -12.15
CA ILE A 33 3.14 36.98 -11.24
C ILE A 33 2.60 35.59 -11.66
N ASN A 34 1.38 35.55 -12.20
CA ASN A 34 0.77 34.30 -12.67
C ASN A 34 1.55 33.67 -13.82
N ASP A 35 2.09 34.49 -14.72
CA ASP A 35 2.88 34.04 -15.87
C ASP A 35 4.24 33.52 -15.38
N ILE A 36 4.89 34.25 -14.47
CA ILE A 36 6.15 33.85 -13.83
C ILE A 36 5.99 32.51 -13.10
N ILE A 37 4.93 32.36 -12.29
CA ILE A 37 4.64 31.11 -11.57
C ILE A 37 4.42 29.96 -12.56
N THR A 38 3.64 30.21 -13.62
CA THR A 38 3.34 29.20 -14.63
C THR A 38 4.61 28.74 -15.34
N ASP A 39 5.48 29.67 -15.73
CA ASP A 39 6.73 29.38 -16.42
C ASP A 39 7.72 28.63 -15.53
N GLU A 40 7.89 29.05 -14.28
CA GLU A 40 8.78 28.36 -13.33
C GLU A 40 8.29 26.94 -13.02
N VAL A 41 6.98 26.75 -12.81
CA VAL A 41 6.40 25.41 -12.63
C VAL A 41 6.59 24.57 -13.90
N ASN A 42 6.41 25.15 -15.10
CA ASN A 42 6.65 24.45 -16.36
C ASN A 42 8.11 24.02 -16.49
N ILE A 43 9.06 24.89 -16.17
CA ILE A 43 10.49 24.61 -16.17
C ILE A 43 10.78 23.47 -15.20
N TYR A 44 10.31 23.57 -13.95
CA TYR A 44 10.54 22.55 -12.92
C TYR A 44 10.09 21.16 -13.36
N PHE A 45 8.86 21.03 -13.87
CA PHE A 45 8.31 19.74 -14.33
C PHE A 45 8.96 19.22 -15.63
N ARG A 46 9.68 20.06 -16.38
CA ARG A 46 10.43 19.64 -17.57
C ARG A 46 11.85 19.22 -17.24
N THR A 47 12.49 19.88 -16.28
CA THR A 47 13.91 19.68 -15.95
C THR A 47 14.13 18.64 -14.86
N ASN A 48 13.16 18.45 -13.97
CA ASN A 48 13.26 17.50 -12.88
C ASN A 48 12.50 16.22 -13.19
N GLU A 49 13.12 15.09 -12.86
CA GLU A 49 12.44 13.80 -12.88
C GLU A 49 11.46 13.71 -11.71
N ILE A 50 10.16 13.59 -12.01
CA ILE A 50 9.11 13.43 -11.01
C ILE A 50 8.78 11.94 -10.87
N THR A 51 9.17 11.35 -9.75
CA THR A 51 8.84 9.94 -9.44
C THR A 51 7.76 9.88 -8.37
N PHE A 52 6.66 9.17 -8.64
CA PHE A 52 5.67 8.86 -7.61
C PHE A 52 6.08 7.55 -6.92
N LYS A 53 6.71 7.69 -5.75
CA LYS A 53 6.94 6.53 -4.89
C LYS A 53 5.62 6.15 -4.25
N GLY A 54 5.13 4.95 -4.52
CA GLY A 54 4.09 4.39 -3.66
C GLY A 54 4.61 4.34 -2.22
N GLU A 55 3.77 4.62 -1.23
CA GLU A 55 4.02 4.09 0.12
C GLU A 55 4.25 2.59 -0.07
N GLY A 56 5.49 2.11 0.02
CA GLY A 56 5.84 0.71 -0.31
C GLY A 56 7.01 0.46 -1.25
N GLU A 57 7.51 1.44 -2.00
CA GLU A 57 8.73 1.23 -2.81
C GLU A 57 10.01 1.15 -1.96
N GLU A 58 9.94 1.43 -0.65
CA GLU A 58 10.99 1.07 0.33
C GLU A 58 10.92 -0.42 0.75
N ASN A 59 10.45 -1.29 -0.12
CA ASN A 59 10.43 -2.73 0.08
C ASN A 59 11.83 -3.33 -0.17
N GLU A 60 12.77 -3.12 0.75
CA GLU A 60 14.00 -3.93 0.77
C GLU A 60 14.40 -4.43 2.16
N LYS A 61 13.66 -4.08 3.23
CA LYS A 61 14.01 -4.55 4.57
C LYS A 61 12.80 -5.13 5.28
N ILE A 62 12.93 -6.41 5.65
CA ILE A 62 12.04 -7.08 6.60
C ILE A 62 11.94 -6.21 7.86
N LYS A 63 10.82 -5.48 8.02
CA LYS A 63 10.57 -4.66 9.21
C LYS A 63 10.22 -5.57 10.37
N GLN A 64 11.23 -5.90 11.19
CA GLN A 64 11.07 -6.66 12.42
C GLN A 64 10.77 -5.72 13.60
N SER A 65 10.02 -6.20 14.58
CA SER A 65 9.88 -5.55 15.88
C SER A 65 10.17 -6.55 17.00
N LYS A 66 10.30 -6.07 18.24
CA LYS A 66 10.47 -6.94 19.43
C LYS A 66 9.38 -8.04 19.52
N THR A 67 8.17 -7.76 19.03
CA THR A 67 7.03 -8.68 19.05
C THR A 67 6.80 -9.40 17.71
N HIS A 68 7.28 -8.84 16.61
CA HIS A 68 7.08 -9.37 15.25
C HIS A 68 8.44 -9.60 14.59
N LEU A 69 9.05 -10.72 14.95
CA LEU A 69 10.24 -11.23 14.27
C LEU A 69 9.82 -12.00 13.01
N TYR A 70 10.58 -11.81 11.94
CA TYR A 70 10.41 -12.64 10.75
C TYR A 70 10.75 -14.08 11.10
N ARG A 71 9.91 -14.98 10.63
CA ARG A 71 10.14 -16.41 10.70
C ARG A 71 10.02 -16.92 9.28
N ASP A 72 11.01 -17.67 8.82
CA ASP A 72 10.87 -18.33 7.54
C ASP A 72 9.67 -19.29 7.60
N ARG A 73 8.67 -19.01 6.78
CA ARG A 73 7.43 -19.78 6.67
C ARG A 73 7.33 -20.59 5.40
N THR A 74 8.40 -20.68 4.61
CA THR A 74 8.49 -21.58 3.46
C THR A 74 8.22 -23.03 3.87
N GLN A 75 8.76 -23.47 5.02
CA GLN A 75 8.52 -24.80 5.59
C GLN A 75 7.13 -24.98 6.24
N TYR A 76 6.38 -23.88 6.44
CA TYR A 76 5.08 -23.89 7.13
C TYR A 76 3.92 -23.64 6.17
N LYS A 77 4.16 -23.68 4.86
CA LYS A 77 3.13 -23.61 3.83
C LYS A 77 2.38 -24.95 3.76
N ASP A 78 1.07 -24.89 3.53
CA ASP A 78 0.21 -26.05 3.25
C ASP A 78 0.23 -27.15 4.33
N ARG A 79 0.42 -26.78 5.59
CA ARG A 79 0.35 -27.74 6.69
C ARG A 79 -1.08 -28.26 6.85
N LYS A 80 -1.20 -29.58 6.90
CA LYS A 80 -2.47 -30.30 7.11
C LYS A 80 -3.08 -29.87 8.45
N ASN A 81 -4.41 -29.75 8.47
CA ASN A 81 -5.23 -29.41 9.66
C ASN A 81 -4.94 -28.03 10.29
N MET A 82 -4.24 -27.15 9.58
CA MET A 82 -3.95 -25.79 10.01
C MET A 82 -4.88 -24.79 9.33
N CYS A 83 -5.03 -23.62 9.95
CA CYS A 83 -5.87 -22.56 9.45
C CYS A 83 -5.38 -22.06 8.08
N LYS A 84 -6.29 -22.01 7.09
CA LYS A 84 -6.02 -21.58 5.70
C LYS A 84 -5.72 -20.09 5.56
N ALA A 85 -6.11 -19.27 6.54
CA ALA A 85 -5.91 -17.83 6.49
C ALA A 85 -4.41 -17.46 6.42
N ARG A 86 -4.09 -16.53 5.52
CA ARG A 86 -2.76 -15.93 5.42
C ARG A 86 -2.61 -14.88 6.52
N VAL A 87 -1.48 -14.91 7.24
CA VAL A 87 -1.17 -13.95 8.29
C VAL A 87 0.02 -13.08 7.90
N TRP A 88 0.10 -11.90 8.51
CA TRP A 88 1.26 -11.05 8.38
C TRP A 88 2.49 -11.73 9.00
N ASN A 89 3.61 -11.69 8.28
CA ASN A 89 4.88 -12.30 8.66
C ASN A 89 6.03 -11.38 8.20
N CYS A 90 6.07 -10.17 8.75
CA CYS A 90 7.01 -9.11 8.33
C CYS A 90 6.96 -8.84 6.82
N GLY A 91 5.77 -8.83 6.22
CA GLY A 91 5.59 -8.56 4.78
C GLY A 91 5.68 -9.79 3.87
N MET A 92 6.27 -10.90 4.31
CA MET A 92 6.41 -12.12 3.49
C MET A 92 5.12 -12.96 3.42
N GLY A 93 4.21 -12.73 4.37
CA GLY A 93 3.02 -13.57 4.57
C GLY A 93 3.35 -14.97 5.08
N GLY A 94 2.31 -15.75 5.38
CA GLY A 94 2.43 -17.17 5.70
C GLY A 94 1.15 -17.77 6.27
N GLN A 95 1.14 -19.07 6.50
CA GLN A 95 -0.03 -19.76 7.05
C GLN A 95 -0.19 -19.44 8.54
N CYS A 96 -1.43 -19.20 8.97
CA CYS A 96 -1.80 -19.11 10.37
C CYS A 96 -1.38 -20.40 11.13
N SER A 97 -0.78 -20.25 12.31
CA SER A 97 -0.31 -21.38 13.12
C SER A 97 -1.38 -21.99 14.03
N ARG A 98 -2.65 -21.60 13.90
CA ARG A 98 -3.76 -22.19 14.67
C ARG A 98 -4.40 -23.34 13.88
N LYS A 99 -5.02 -24.30 14.58
CA LYS A 99 -5.76 -25.40 13.94
C LYS A 99 -6.98 -24.86 13.17
N GLY A 100 -7.22 -25.43 11.99
CA GLY A 100 -8.39 -25.14 11.17
C GLY A 100 -9.58 -25.99 11.62
N ILE A 101 -10.37 -25.51 12.57
CA ILE A 101 -11.50 -26.24 13.16
C ILE A 101 -12.85 -25.92 12.51
N MET A 102 -12.95 -24.82 11.77
CA MET A 102 -14.18 -24.34 11.13
C MET A 102 -13.92 -24.15 9.65
N ASP A 103 -14.28 -25.13 8.81
CA ASP A 103 -14.06 -25.11 7.35
C ASP A 103 -12.59 -24.90 6.94
N GLY A 104 -11.66 -25.38 7.77
CA GLY A 104 -10.22 -25.14 7.58
C GLY A 104 -9.73 -23.79 8.09
N PHE A 105 -10.54 -23.02 8.83
CA PHE A 105 -10.15 -21.79 9.52
C PHE A 105 -10.15 -21.96 11.04
N CYS A 106 -9.33 -21.18 11.74
CA CYS A 106 -9.43 -21.07 13.19
C CYS A 106 -10.57 -20.10 13.57
N LYS A 107 -11.12 -20.21 14.78
CA LYS A 107 -12.19 -19.33 15.28
C LYS A 107 -11.97 -17.84 14.94
N GLY A 108 -10.78 -17.31 15.23
CA GLY A 108 -10.48 -15.89 15.01
C GLY A 108 -10.34 -15.44 13.54
N HIS A 109 -10.25 -16.37 12.59
CA HIS A 109 -10.26 -16.06 11.15
C HIS A 109 -11.56 -16.51 10.48
N ALA A 110 -12.31 -17.45 11.06
CA ALA A 110 -13.66 -17.76 10.64
C ALA A 110 -14.63 -16.62 11.03
N GLU A 111 -14.48 -16.11 12.26
CA GLU A 111 -15.30 -15.07 12.87
C GLU A 111 -14.39 -13.99 13.47
N PRO A 112 -13.71 -13.19 12.63
CA PRO A 112 -12.91 -12.09 13.12
C PRO A 112 -13.82 -11.04 13.79
N LYS A 113 -13.29 -10.36 14.81
CA LYS A 113 -14.02 -9.26 15.47
C LYS A 113 -14.27 -8.08 14.54
N ASN A 114 -13.35 -7.85 13.61
CA ASN A 114 -13.36 -6.73 12.69
C ASN A 114 -13.19 -7.24 11.25
N GLY A 115 -14.10 -6.85 10.37
CA GLY A 115 -14.04 -7.14 8.94
C GLY A 115 -14.48 -8.56 8.56
N PRO A 116 -14.32 -8.93 7.29
CA PRO A 116 -14.73 -10.22 6.77
C PRO A 116 -13.79 -11.37 7.19
N GLY A 117 -14.38 -12.55 7.38
CA GLY A 117 -13.70 -13.79 7.76
C GLY A 117 -13.61 -14.81 6.63
N LYS A 118 -13.10 -16.00 6.97
CA LYS A 118 -12.95 -17.15 6.08
C LYS A 118 -12.18 -16.77 4.79
N GLU A 119 -12.77 -17.08 3.65
CA GLU A 119 -12.20 -16.84 2.31
C GLU A 119 -12.08 -15.36 1.96
N GLU A 120 -12.89 -14.51 2.60
CA GLU A 120 -12.88 -13.06 2.42
C GLU A 120 -11.91 -12.35 3.38
N TRP A 121 -11.12 -13.12 4.14
CA TRP A 121 -10.06 -12.56 4.97
C TRP A 121 -9.16 -11.64 4.14
N TRP A 122 -8.88 -10.45 4.67
CA TRP A 122 -8.27 -9.36 3.90
C TRP A 122 -6.86 -9.68 3.34
N LEU A 123 -6.08 -10.55 4.00
CA LEU A 123 -4.79 -11.03 3.46
C LEU A 123 -4.94 -12.25 2.52
N GLY A 124 -6.17 -12.71 2.31
CA GLY A 124 -6.50 -13.92 1.57
C GLY A 124 -6.10 -15.20 2.29
N THR A 125 -6.16 -16.30 1.55
CA THR A 125 -5.82 -17.64 2.03
C THR A 125 -4.47 -18.09 1.46
N ILE A 126 -3.89 -19.13 2.05
CA ILE A 126 -2.57 -19.66 1.63
C ILE A 126 -2.62 -20.38 0.28
N ASP A 127 -3.78 -20.95 -0.06
CA ASP A 127 -4.08 -21.71 -1.28
C ASP A 127 -4.43 -20.82 -2.48
N LYS A 128 -4.69 -19.52 -2.26
CA LYS A 128 -4.92 -18.53 -3.32
C LYS A 128 -3.70 -17.62 -3.52
N PRO A 129 -3.56 -17.00 -4.71
CA PRO A 129 -2.57 -15.96 -4.93
C PRO A 129 -2.64 -14.85 -3.88
N ARG A 130 -1.49 -14.22 -3.58
CA ARG A 130 -1.46 -13.04 -2.69
C ARG A 130 -2.37 -11.96 -3.30
N PRO A 131 -3.35 -11.41 -2.56
CA PRO A 131 -4.17 -10.32 -3.06
C PRO A 131 -3.28 -9.09 -3.35
N ARG A 132 -3.60 -8.34 -4.40
CA ARG A 132 -2.90 -7.10 -4.73
C ARG A 132 -3.42 -5.97 -3.84
N ASN A 133 -2.54 -5.31 -3.10
CA ASN A 133 -2.87 -4.18 -2.22
C ASN A 133 -4.01 -4.46 -1.22
N PRO A 134 -3.94 -5.55 -0.41
CA PRO A 134 -5.00 -5.89 0.52
C PRO A 134 -5.19 -4.80 1.59
N VAL A 135 -6.43 -4.42 1.84
CA VAL A 135 -6.79 -3.35 2.78
C VAL A 135 -7.30 -3.97 4.08
N ASN A 136 -6.72 -3.60 5.22
CA ASN A 136 -7.22 -4.06 6.51
C ASN A 136 -8.51 -3.31 6.92
N HIS A 137 -9.11 -3.72 8.04
CA HIS A 137 -10.31 -3.08 8.59
C HIS A 137 -10.13 -1.60 9.00
N THR A 138 -8.90 -1.07 9.04
CA THR A 138 -8.60 0.34 9.33
C THR A 138 -8.33 1.16 8.07
N GLY A 139 -8.54 0.61 6.87
CA GLY A 139 -8.24 1.28 5.60
C GLY A 139 -6.75 1.29 5.21
N LYS A 140 -5.88 0.64 6.00
CA LYS A 140 -4.44 0.57 5.71
C LYS A 140 -4.17 -0.49 4.64
N ILE A 141 -3.51 -0.08 3.57
CA ILE A 141 -3.05 -0.98 2.51
C ILE A 141 -1.82 -1.74 3.01
N HIS A 142 -1.83 -3.05 2.83
CA HIS A 142 -0.67 -3.89 3.06
C HIS A 142 0.08 -4.17 1.77
N ILE A 143 1.39 -4.29 1.93
CA ILE A 143 2.36 -4.39 0.86
C ILE A 143 3.19 -5.62 1.13
N TRP A 144 3.20 -6.51 0.15
CA TRP A 144 3.97 -7.72 0.20
C TRP A 144 5.45 -7.39 -0.01
N ILE A 145 6.30 -8.11 0.71
CA ILE A 145 7.74 -8.18 0.42
C ILE A 145 7.92 -9.48 -0.38
N ASP A 146 8.65 -9.38 -1.48
CA ASP A 146 8.98 -10.51 -2.35
C ASP A 146 10.26 -11.21 -1.89
#